data_AF-A0AA43LTS8-F1
#
_entry.id   AF-A0AA43LTS8-F1
#
_cell.length_a   1.000
_cell.length_b   1.000
_cell.length_c   1.000
_cell.angle_alpha   90.00
_cell.angle_beta   90.00
_cell.angle_gamma   90.00
#
_symmetry.space_group_name_H-M   'P 1'
#
loop_
_entity.id
_entity.type
_entity.pdbx_description
1 polymer ?
#
loop_
_entity_poly.entity_id
_entity_poly.type
_entity_poly.pdbx_seq_one_letter_code
_entity_poly.pdbx_strand_id
1 'polypeptide(L)'
;MKKIVEVAHKFIAEHQDLDIAVDFTCGNGYDTKFLSECCHQVYAFDIQEDAIAKAKTIAQRSNIEWILDDHANVDQHVGAFDVGVFNLGYLPGGDESITTNADSVITALDKALQIAHKPALIIIVLYPGFEHGKKEAKAIEAYVEKLDSKHYDVSILKLLNRKDAPYIISIDVKGEDEAVPFTIPFHLIIGDTRYSLSKTFVEFNKLDSYDVQKVMYKDLLSVTYVDQKRLSFTLPSNDTVTLDTSMVKKEVLKDIYMCMYLVRKRNGINEELQSEIQLENC
;
A
#
# COMPACT_ATOMS: atom_id res chain seq x y z
N MET A 1 6.43 14.68 -17.17
CA MET A 1 6.88 14.09 -15.88
C MET A 1 5.76 14.35 -14.90
N LYS A 2 5.22 13.31 -14.27
CA LYS A 2 4.12 13.44 -13.31
C LYS A 2 4.57 14.29 -12.11
N LYS A 3 3.66 15.10 -11.54
CA LYS A 3 3.96 15.82 -10.29
C LYS A 3 4.26 14.81 -9.18
N ILE A 4 5.12 15.13 -8.22
CA ILE A 4 5.48 14.17 -7.15
C ILE A 4 4.24 13.67 -6.39
N VAL A 5 3.25 14.54 -6.20
CA VAL A 5 1.96 14.21 -5.57
C VAL A 5 1.19 13.14 -6.36
N GLU A 6 1.23 13.16 -7.70
CA GLU A 6 0.62 12.10 -8.52
C GLU A 6 1.34 10.76 -8.37
N VAL A 7 2.62 10.77 -7.96
CA VAL A 7 3.36 9.54 -7.65
C VAL A 7 2.95 9.02 -6.27
N ALA A 8 2.76 9.91 -5.29
CA ALA A 8 2.20 9.54 -3.98
C ALA A 8 0.83 8.86 -4.14
N HIS A 9 -0.08 9.43 -4.92
CA HIS A 9 -1.39 8.83 -5.20
C HIS A 9 -1.30 7.45 -5.84
N LYS A 10 -0.29 7.20 -6.69
CA LYS A 10 -0.06 5.87 -7.24
C LYS A 10 0.37 4.86 -6.20
N PHE A 11 1.29 5.23 -5.31
CA PHE A 11 1.69 4.34 -4.21
C PHE A 11 0.48 3.96 -3.36
N ILE A 12 -0.38 4.93 -3.04
CA ILE A 12 -1.61 4.68 -2.29
C ILE A 12 -2.57 3.78 -3.08
N ALA A 13 -2.80 4.06 -4.36
CA ALA A 13 -3.72 3.27 -5.20
C ALA A 13 -3.24 1.82 -5.46
N GLU A 14 -1.95 1.54 -5.29
CA GLU A 14 -1.40 0.18 -5.38
C GLU A 14 -1.64 -0.65 -4.11
N HIS A 15 -1.99 -0.01 -2.98
CA HIS A 15 -2.38 -0.70 -1.74
C HIS A 15 -3.84 -1.11 -1.80
N GLN A 16 -4.12 -2.38 -1.50
CA GLN A 16 -5.47 -2.94 -1.48
C GLN A 16 -6.11 -2.78 -0.10
N ASP A 17 -7.44 -2.78 -0.07
CA ASP A 17 -8.24 -2.89 1.16
C ASP A 17 -8.04 -1.71 2.16
N LEU A 18 -7.80 -0.49 1.67
CA LEU A 18 -7.73 0.73 2.50
C LEU A 18 -9.13 1.17 2.95
N ASP A 19 -9.38 1.21 4.25
CA ASP A 19 -10.69 1.55 4.84
C ASP A 19 -10.69 2.99 5.37
N ILE A 20 -9.68 3.34 6.17
CA ILE A 20 -9.57 4.62 6.86
C ILE A 20 -8.31 5.36 6.42
N ALA A 21 -8.47 6.58 5.93
CA ALA A 21 -7.38 7.48 5.59
C ALA A 21 -7.26 8.67 6.54
N VAL A 22 -6.04 9.16 6.71
CA VAL A 22 -5.75 10.44 7.36
C VAL A 22 -4.96 11.33 6.41
N ASP A 23 -5.55 12.46 6.04
CA ASP A 23 -4.85 13.58 5.43
C ASP A 23 -4.40 14.51 6.55
N PHE A 24 -3.12 14.46 6.90
CA PHE A 24 -2.57 15.24 8.01
C PHE A 24 -2.40 16.73 7.66
N THR A 25 -2.52 17.11 6.39
CA THR A 25 -2.25 18.48 5.91
C THR A 25 -3.17 18.80 4.71
N CYS A 26 -4.46 18.93 4.96
CA CYS A 26 -5.47 18.89 3.90
C CYS A 26 -5.32 20.03 2.88
N GLY A 27 -4.88 21.22 3.33
CA GLY A 27 -4.63 22.36 2.49
C GLY A 27 -5.80 22.70 1.56
N ASN A 28 -5.56 22.66 0.25
CA ASN A 28 -6.61 22.89 -0.76
C ASN A 28 -7.52 21.66 -1.01
N GLY A 29 -7.33 20.55 -0.31
CA GLY A 29 -8.20 19.36 -0.34
C GLY A 29 -7.97 18.40 -1.50
N TYR A 30 -6.85 18.49 -2.22
CA TYR A 30 -6.57 17.60 -3.36
C TYR A 30 -6.26 16.16 -2.91
N ASP A 31 -5.42 16.01 -1.88
CA ASP A 31 -5.09 14.71 -1.30
C ASP A 31 -6.34 14.14 -0.59
N THR A 32 -7.03 14.96 0.20
CA THR A 32 -8.32 14.60 0.82
C THR A 32 -9.33 14.09 -0.20
N LYS A 33 -9.49 14.78 -1.33
CA LYS A 33 -10.39 14.36 -2.40
C LYS A 33 -10.00 12.98 -2.93
N PHE A 34 -8.73 12.79 -3.28
CA PHE A 34 -8.24 11.51 -3.77
C PHE A 34 -8.47 10.39 -2.75
N LEU A 35 -8.13 10.62 -1.48
CA LEU A 35 -8.31 9.66 -0.38
C LEU A 35 -9.80 9.30 -0.20
N SER A 36 -10.69 10.29 -0.31
CA SER A 36 -12.14 10.08 -0.16
C SER A 36 -12.78 9.28 -1.29
N GLU A 37 -12.08 9.13 -2.42
CA GLU A 37 -12.46 8.29 -3.55
C GLU A 37 -11.98 6.85 -3.39
N CYS A 38 -10.89 6.61 -2.65
CA CYS A 38 -10.33 5.27 -2.46
C CYS A 38 -10.58 4.63 -1.08
N CYS A 39 -10.96 5.40 -0.07
CA CYS A 39 -11.19 4.93 1.31
C CYS A 39 -12.65 5.14 1.74
N HIS A 40 -13.12 4.33 2.70
CA HIS A 40 -14.46 4.43 3.25
C HIS A 40 -14.64 5.61 4.20
N GLN A 41 -13.59 6.02 4.92
CA GLN A 41 -13.57 7.17 5.82
C GLN A 41 -12.26 7.96 5.67
N VAL A 42 -12.33 9.29 5.72
CA VAL A 42 -11.15 10.18 5.68
C VAL A 42 -11.24 11.19 6.81
N TYR A 43 -10.15 11.32 7.58
CA TYR A 43 -9.95 12.42 8.53
C TYR A 43 -8.97 13.42 7.93
N ALA A 44 -9.36 14.69 7.85
CA ALA A 44 -8.59 15.72 7.17
C ALA A 44 -8.27 16.87 8.13
N PHE A 45 -6.98 17.04 8.44
CA PHE A 45 -6.48 18.03 9.39
C PHE A 45 -5.95 19.27 8.68
N ASP A 46 -6.23 20.44 9.23
CA ASP A 46 -5.50 21.67 8.95
C ASP A 46 -5.70 22.66 10.10
N ILE A 47 -4.70 23.49 10.38
CA ILE A 47 -4.82 24.54 11.41
C ILE A 47 -5.54 25.79 10.89
N GLN A 48 -5.74 25.90 9.57
CA GLN A 48 -6.33 27.07 8.93
C GLN A 48 -7.80 26.83 8.53
N GLU A 49 -8.71 27.64 9.07
CA GLU A 49 -10.13 27.63 8.66
C GLU A 49 -10.30 27.83 7.14
N ASP A 50 -9.49 28.72 6.56
CA ASP A 50 -9.50 29.01 5.12
C ASP A 50 -9.07 27.81 4.27
N ALA A 51 -8.13 26.99 4.74
CA ALA A 51 -7.72 25.77 4.05
C ALA A 51 -8.89 24.78 4.00
N ILE A 52 -9.49 24.48 5.16
CA ILE A 52 -10.65 23.58 5.26
C ILE A 52 -11.82 24.10 4.43
N ALA A 53 -12.09 25.41 4.46
CA ALA A 53 -13.15 26.01 3.66
C ALA A 53 -12.92 25.80 2.16
N LYS A 54 -11.69 26.00 1.66
CA LYS A 54 -11.31 25.71 0.26
C LYS A 54 -11.40 24.23 -0.05
N ALA A 55 -10.87 23.37 0.82
CA ALA A 55 -10.88 21.92 0.65
C ALA A 55 -12.31 21.37 0.51
N LYS A 56 -13.26 21.86 1.32
CA LYS A 56 -14.69 21.53 1.21
C LYS A 56 -15.31 21.87 -0.13
N THR A 57 -14.80 22.88 -0.86
CA THR A 57 -15.30 23.18 -2.21
C THR A 57 -14.87 22.15 -3.25
N ILE A 58 -13.73 21.48 -3.03
CA ILE A 58 -13.11 20.53 -3.97
C ILE A 58 -13.50 19.08 -3.62
N ALA A 59 -13.51 18.72 -2.34
CA ALA A 59 -13.81 17.38 -1.83
C ALA A 59 -15.21 17.35 -1.20
N GLN A 60 -16.24 17.16 -2.04
CA GLN A 60 -17.65 17.19 -1.63
C GLN A 60 -18.19 15.77 -1.38
N ARG A 61 -17.61 15.06 -0.40
CA ARG A 61 -18.07 13.72 -0.02
C ARG A 61 -18.37 13.64 1.47
N SER A 62 -19.36 12.83 1.82
CA SER A 62 -19.86 12.69 3.20
C SER A 62 -18.96 11.84 4.08
N ASN A 63 -18.02 11.09 3.49
CA ASN A 63 -17.05 10.27 4.20
C ASN A 63 -15.80 11.04 4.65
N ILE A 64 -15.88 12.37 4.72
CA ILE A 64 -14.77 13.22 5.14
C ILE A 64 -15.13 13.91 6.45
N GLU A 65 -14.31 13.69 7.46
CA GLU A 65 -14.32 14.43 8.71
C GLU A 65 -13.25 15.51 8.68
N TRP A 66 -13.68 16.76 8.78
CA TRP A 66 -12.81 17.93 8.71
C TRP A 66 -12.43 18.38 10.11
N ILE A 67 -11.14 18.42 10.40
CA ILE A 67 -10.61 18.69 11.73
C ILE A 67 -9.78 19.97 11.69
N LEU A 68 -10.29 21.02 12.33
CA LEU A 68 -9.56 22.28 12.54
C LEU A 68 -8.70 22.15 13.79
N ASP A 69 -7.57 21.46 13.67
CA ASP A 69 -6.62 21.20 14.74
C ASP A 69 -5.23 20.90 14.13
N ASP A 70 -4.19 20.97 14.95
CA ASP A 70 -2.85 20.54 14.55
C ASP A 70 -2.82 19.01 14.41
N HIS A 71 -2.22 18.51 13.33
CA HIS A 71 -2.00 17.07 13.10
C HIS A 71 -1.28 16.38 14.26
N ALA A 72 -0.51 17.11 15.07
CA ALA A 72 0.10 16.61 16.30
C ALA A 72 -0.91 16.10 17.33
N ASN A 73 -2.21 16.42 17.19
CA ASN A 73 -3.30 15.95 18.04
C ASN A 73 -4.09 14.78 17.41
N VAL A 74 -3.58 14.12 16.37
CA VAL A 74 -4.29 13.05 15.63
C VAL A 74 -4.90 11.97 16.52
N ASP A 75 -4.22 11.58 17.60
CA ASP A 75 -4.63 10.56 18.58
C ASP A 75 -5.89 10.93 19.38
N GLN A 76 -6.28 12.21 19.39
CA GLN A 76 -7.52 12.67 20.03
C GLN A 76 -8.75 12.50 19.13
N HIS A 77 -8.54 12.35 17.83
CA HIS A 77 -9.61 12.34 16.82
C HIS A 77 -9.69 11.01 16.05
N VAL A 78 -8.57 10.35 15.83
CA VAL A 78 -8.47 9.14 15.01
C VAL A 78 -8.02 7.96 15.88
N GLY A 79 -8.84 6.91 15.91
CA GLY A 79 -8.52 5.68 16.65
C GLY A 79 -7.50 4.78 15.94
N ALA A 80 -7.65 4.61 14.63
CA ALA A 80 -6.71 3.87 13.77
C ALA A 80 -6.91 4.23 12.30
N PHE A 81 -5.91 3.94 11.44
CA PHE A 81 -5.97 4.21 10.01
C PHE A 81 -5.09 3.25 9.18
N ASP A 82 -5.37 3.13 7.88
CA ASP A 82 -4.64 2.29 6.93
C ASP A 82 -3.68 3.09 6.03
N VAL A 83 -4.04 4.34 5.71
CA VAL A 83 -3.20 5.24 4.91
C VAL A 83 -3.11 6.65 5.48
N GLY A 84 -1.91 7.19 5.56
CA GLY A 84 -1.61 8.54 6.03
C GLY A 84 -0.89 9.36 4.97
N VAL A 85 -1.28 10.63 4.78
CA VAL A 85 -0.58 11.55 3.86
C VAL A 85 -0.18 12.83 4.60
N PHE A 86 1.10 13.16 4.51
CA PHE A 86 1.66 14.45 4.87
C PHE A 86 2.16 15.14 3.61
N ASN A 87 1.72 16.37 3.35
CA ASN A 87 2.13 17.20 2.23
C ASN A 87 2.70 18.51 2.81
N LEU A 88 3.98 18.48 3.18
CA LEU A 88 4.57 19.49 4.05
C LEU A 88 4.83 20.82 3.34
N GLY A 89 4.94 21.89 4.13
CA GLY A 89 5.13 23.26 3.65
C GLY A 89 3.92 24.14 3.95
N TYR A 90 3.71 25.14 3.09
CA TYR A 90 2.66 26.14 3.24
C TYR A 90 1.50 25.92 2.28
N LEU A 91 0.34 26.47 2.60
CA LEU A 91 -0.85 26.43 1.75
C LEU A 91 -0.63 27.23 0.44
N PRO A 92 -0.74 26.61 -0.76
CA PRO A 92 -0.59 27.35 -2.01
C PRO A 92 -1.65 28.46 -2.16
N GLY A 93 -1.18 29.69 -2.35
CA GLY A 93 -2.05 30.88 -2.41
C GLY A 93 -2.58 31.37 -1.05
N GLY A 94 -2.01 30.87 0.06
CA GLY A 94 -2.23 31.36 1.43
C GLY A 94 -1.07 32.21 1.94
N ASP A 95 -1.02 32.40 3.26
CA ASP A 95 0.09 33.07 3.96
C ASP A 95 1.28 32.10 4.09
N GLU A 96 2.41 32.40 3.43
CA GLU A 96 3.61 31.56 3.44
C GLU A 96 4.31 31.52 4.81
N SER A 97 3.93 32.39 5.76
CA SER A 97 4.41 32.31 7.15
C SER A 97 3.74 31.19 7.94
N ILE A 98 2.60 30.69 7.47
CA ILE A 98 1.90 29.54 8.04
C ILE A 98 2.33 28.31 7.26
N THR A 99 3.22 27.52 7.87
CA THR A 99 3.82 26.33 7.28
C THR A 99 3.90 25.24 8.34
N THR A 100 3.98 23.99 7.91
CA THR A 100 4.33 22.87 8.80
C THR A 100 5.66 23.11 9.51
N ASN A 101 5.83 22.51 10.69
CA ASN A 101 7.05 22.54 11.47
C ASN A 101 7.47 21.10 11.80
N ALA A 102 8.78 20.84 11.77
CA ALA A 102 9.36 19.53 12.09
C ALA A 102 8.88 18.97 13.43
N ASP A 103 8.80 19.79 14.49
CA ASP A 103 8.41 19.30 15.81
C ASP A 103 6.96 18.77 15.84
N SER A 104 6.02 19.48 15.22
CA SER A 104 4.62 19.03 15.17
C SER A 104 4.45 17.86 14.21
N VAL A 105 5.15 17.85 13.07
CA VAL A 105 5.14 16.73 12.12
C VAL A 105 5.73 15.46 12.75
N ILE A 106 6.85 15.54 13.47
CA ILE A 106 7.44 14.40 14.17
C ILE A 106 6.50 13.90 15.27
N THR A 107 5.90 14.81 16.04
CA THR A 107 4.90 14.43 17.06
C THR A 107 3.71 13.70 16.44
N ALA A 108 3.21 14.19 15.30
CA ALA A 108 2.15 13.51 14.56
C ALA A 108 2.60 12.16 14.00
N LEU A 109 3.82 12.04 13.47
CA LEU A 109 4.37 10.78 13.00
C LEU A 109 4.52 9.76 14.14
N ASP A 110 5.05 10.15 15.30
CA ASP A 110 5.16 9.29 16.48
C ASP A 110 3.80 8.71 16.87
N LYS A 111 2.75 9.55 16.88
CA LYS A 111 1.37 9.13 17.19
C LYS A 111 0.76 8.30 16.07
N ALA A 112 0.95 8.72 14.82
CA ALA A 112 0.45 8.04 13.64
C ALA A 112 0.99 6.60 13.57
N LEU A 113 2.28 6.40 13.82
CA LEU A 113 2.90 5.06 13.83
C LEU A 113 2.37 4.15 14.96
N GLN A 114 1.80 4.70 16.03
CA GLN A 114 1.18 3.94 17.12
C GLN A 114 -0.25 3.51 16.81
N ILE A 115 -1.01 4.37 16.12
CA ILE A 115 -2.42 4.12 15.78
C ILE A 115 -2.61 3.49 14.38
N ALA A 116 -1.58 3.50 13.54
CA ALA A 116 -1.62 2.87 12.23
C ALA A 116 -1.94 1.37 12.34
N HIS A 117 -2.83 0.89 11.47
CA HIS A 117 -3.04 -0.54 11.30
C HIS A 117 -1.78 -1.24 10.80
N LYS A 118 -1.79 -2.57 10.91
CA LYS A 118 -0.70 -3.43 10.47
C LYS A 118 -1.27 -4.44 9.47
N PRO A 119 -1.01 -4.31 8.16
CA PRO A 119 -0.17 -3.30 7.52
C PRO A 119 -0.85 -1.92 7.33
N ALA A 120 -0.05 -0.86 7.15
CA ALA A 120 -0.49 0.48 6.77
C ALA A 120 0.60 1.23 5.99
N LEU A 121 0.23 2.31 5.30
CA LEU A 121 1.14 3.16 4.52
C LEU A 121 1.10 4.61 4.99
N ILE A 122 2.25 5.21 5.24
CA ILE A 122 2.38 6.66 5.46
C ILE A 122 3.24 7.25 4.35
N ILE A 123 2.72 8.26 3.66
CA ILE A 123 3.42 9.01 2.62
C ILE A 123 3.70 10.42 3.12
N ILE A 124 4.95 10.87 2.97
CA ILE A 124 5.39 12.22 3.32
C ILE A 124 5.98 12.87 2.08
N VAL A 125 5.36 13.94 1.60
CA VAL A 125 5.86 14.78 0.51
C VAL A 125 6.60 15.98 1.11
N LEU A 126 7.87 16.12 0.73
CA LEU A 126 8.80 17.12 1.28
C LEU A 126 9.17 18.15 0.21
N TYR A 127 9.27 19.43 0.60
CA TYR A 127 9.59 20.55 -0.28
C TYR A 127 10.87 21.28 0.19
N PRO A 128 12.07 20.79 -0.16
CA PRO A 128 13.34 21.33 0.35
C PRO A 128 13.79 22.64 -0.32
N GLY A 129 12.99 23.21 -1.23
CA GLY A 129 13.40 24.33 -2.10
C GLY A 129 13.57 25.68 -1.41
N PHE A 130 13.27 25.77 -0.11
CA PHE A 130 13.46 26.96 0.72
C PHE A 130 14.08 26.55 2.08
N GLU A 131 14.70 27.51 2.77
CA GLU A 131 15.54 27.21 3.95
C GLU A 131 14.76 26.50 5.08
N HIS A 132 13.50 26.88 5.31
CA HIS A 132 12.64 26.23 6.29
C HIS A 132 12.32 24.78 5.89
N GLY A 133 11.81 24.56 4.68
CA GLY A 133 11.49 23.22 4.17
C GLY A 133 12.71 22.31 4.11
N LYS A 134 13.91 22.86 3.87
CA LYS A 134 15.17 22.09 3.93
C LYS A 134 15.53 21.64 5.34
N LYS A 135 15.30 22.47 6.37
CA LYS A 135 15.52 22.10 7.77
C LYS A 135 14.50 21.07 8.23
N GLU A 136 13.23 21.28 7.87
CA GLU A 136 12.15 20.34 8.16
C GLU A 136 12.45 18.98 7.54
N ALA A 137 12.77 18.94 6.24
CA ALA A 137 13.06 17.70 5.54
C ALA A 137 14.25 16.92 6.14
N LYS A 138 15.32 17.61 6.55
CA LYS A 138 16.44 16.98 7.27
C LYS A 138 16.05 16.40 8.62
N ALA A 139 15.17 17.09 9.36
CA ALA A 139 14.70 16.62 10.66
C ALA A 139 13.82 15.37 10.48
N ILE A 140 12.92 15.37 9.49
CA ILE A 140 12.09 14.21 9.16
C ILE A 140 12.95 13.03 8.71
N GLU A 141 13.92 13.23 7.81
CA GLU A 141 14.88 12.20 7.40
C GLU A 141 15.61 11.59 8.61
N ALA A 142 16.18 12.43 9.47
CA ALA A 142 16.91 11.97 10.66
C ALA A 142 16.02 11.26 11.71
N TYR A 143 14.71 11.52 11.69
CA TYR A 143 13.74 10.81 12.52
C TYR A 143 13.41 9.44 11.91
N VAL A 144 13.00 9.39 10.64
CA VAL A 144 12.55 8.14 10.00
C VAL A 144 13.69 7.12 9.82
N GLU A 145 14.95 7.57 9.68
CA GLU A 145 16.13 6.70 9.61
C GLU A 145 16.36 5.87 10.89
N LYS A 146 15.75 6.28 12.01
CA LYS A 146 15.90 5.60 13.31
C LYS A 146 14.80 4.59 13.59
N LEU A 147 13.78 4.50 12.73
CA LEU A 147 12.68 3.56 12.90
C LEU A 147 13.19 2.11 12.84
N ASP A 148 12.66 1.25 13.70
CA ASP A 148 13.06 -0.16 13.75
C ASP A 148 12.63 -0.87 12.46
N SER A 149 13.60 -1.34 11.69
CA SER A 149 13.38 -2.03 10.42
C SER A 149 12.62 -3.35 10.56
N LYS A 150 12.45 -3.88 11.78
CA LYS A 150 11.55 -5.00 12.05
C LYS A 150 10.07 -4.64 11.89
N HIS A 151 9.73 -3.38 12.13
CA HIS A 151 8.34 -2.90 12.14
C HIS A 151 8.02 -1.96 10.97
N TYR A 152 9.04 -1.32 10.38
CA TYR A 152 8.84 -0.30 9.36
C TYR A 152 9.84 -0.46 8.21
N ASP A 153 9.36 -0.48 6.97
CA ASP A 153 10.22 -0.25 5.81
C ASP A 153 10.10 1.21 5.39
N VAL A 154 11.24 1.90 5.27
CA VAL A 154 11.31 3.32 4.92
C VAL A 154 12.02 3.49 3.60
N SER A 155 11.36 4.11 2.62
CA SER A 155 11.90 4.36 1.28
C SER A 155 11.86 5.83 0.92
N ILE A 156 12.82 6.27 0.08
CA ILE A 156 12.88 7.63 -0.44
C ILE A 156 12.87 7.63 -1.96
N LEU A 157 11.99 8.44 -2.56
CA LEU A 157 11.94 8.68 -4.01
C LEU A 157 12.25 10.14 -4.30
N LYS A 158 13.45 10.40 -4.83
CA LYS A 158 13.93 11.74 -5.15
C LYS A 158 14.58 11.84 -6.53
N LEU A 159 14.52 13.01 -7.15
CA LEU A 159 15.22 13.30 -8.39
C LEU A 159 16.70 13.59 -8.11
N LEU A 160 17.58 12.68 -8.54
CA LEU A 160 19.01 12.78 -8.25
C LEU A 160 19.71 14.03 -8.82
N ASN A 161 19.22 14.54 -9.95
CA ASN A 161 19.78 15.71 -10.63
C ASN A 161 19.08 17.04 -10.29
N ARG A 162 18.08 17.03 -9.38
CA ARG A 162 17.35 18.24 -8.95
C ARG A 162 17.26 18.28 -7.42
N LYS A 163 18.27 18.88 -6.79
CA LYS A 163 18.45 18.85 -5.33
C LYS A 163 17.32 19.52 -4.54
N ASP A 164 16.73 20.55 -5.12
CA ASP A 164 15.68 21.36 -4.48
C ASP A 164 14.26 20.92 -4.89
N ALA A 165 14.15 19.85 -5.69
CA ALA A 165 12.86 19.34 -6.12
C ALA A 165 12.15 18.61 -4.97
N PRO A 166 10.81 18.70 -4.90
CA PRO A 166 10.04 17.91 -3.95
C PRO A 166 10.26 16.41 -4.12
N TYR A 167 10.18 15.67 -3.02
CA TYR A 167 10.42 14.22 -2.99
C TYR A 167 9.50 13.53 -1.98
N ILE A 168 9.43 12.20 -2.05
CA ILE A 168 8.60 11.38 -1.17
C ILE A 168 9.48 10.57 -0.23
N ILE A 169 9.05 10.48 1.03
CA ILE A 169 9.37 9.38 1.93
C ILE A 169 8.10 8.52 2.07
N SER A 170 8.23 7.21 1.91
CA SER A 170 7.18 6.25 2.27
C SER A 170 7.60 5.46 3.50
N ILE A 171 6.66 5.22 4.41
CA ILE A 171 6.82 4.34 5.56
C ILE A 171 5.75 3.26 5.44
N ASP A 172 6.19 2.04 5.17
CA ASP A 172 5.35 0.84 5.15
C ASP A 172 5.38 0.24 6.57
N VAL A 173 4.24 0.32 7.27
CA VAL A 173 4.04 -0.30 8.58
C VAL A 173 3.78 -1.78 8.37
N LYS A 174 4.63 -2.63 8.94
CA LYS A 174 4.57 -4.08 8.74
C LYS A 174 3.45 -4.71 9.55
N GLY A 175 2.74 -5.65 8.92
CA GLY A 175 1.91 -6.65 9.60
C GLY A 175 2.69 -7.42 10.68
N GLU A 176 2.02 -7.92 11.72
CA GLU A 176 2.62 -8.96 12.58
C GLU A 176 2.93 -10.19 11.72
N ASP A 177 4.21 -10.59 11.67
CA ASP A 177 4.76 -11.79 11.02
C ASP A 177 3.80 -12.53 10.07
N GLU A 178 3.46 -11.90 8.96
CA GLU A 178 3.70 -12.59 7.71
C GLU A 178 5.05 -12.11 7.23
N ALA A 179 6.09 -12.88 7.56
CA ALA A 179 7.15 -13.09 6.60
C ALA A 179 6.50 -13.63 5.31
N VAL A 180 5.95 -12.73 4.52
CA VAL A 180 5.87 -12.88 3.08
C VAL A 180 7.29 -12.50 2.66
N PRO A 181 8.27 -13.43 2.59
CA PRO A 181 9.46 -13.15 1.83
C PRO A 181 8.96 -12.61 0.51
N PHE A 182 9.57 -11.53 0.04
CA PHE A 182 9.37 -10.99 -1.28
C PHE A 182 9.64 -12.13 -2.28
N THR A 183 8.64 -12.97 -2.54
CA THR A 183 8.76 -14.05 -3.50
C THR A 183 8.65 -13.33 -4.82
N ILE A 184 9.81 -13.04 -5.43
CA ILE A 184 9.89 -12.58 -6.82
C ILE A 184 8.90 -13.45 -7.60
N PRO A 185 7.89 -12.86 -8.27
CA PRO A 185 6.90 -13.63 -8.98
C PRO A 185 7.61 -14.62 -9.89
N PHE A 186 7.40 -15.91 -9.68
CA PHE A 186 8.04 -16.91 -10.52
C PHE A 186 7.35 -16.88 -11.87
N HIS A 187 8.13 -16.56 -12.90
CA HIS A 187 7.63 -16.55 -14.26
C HIS A 187 7.75 -17.93 -14.89
N LEU A 188 6.62 -18.53 -15.23
CA LEU A 188 6.57 -19.77 -15.99
C LEU A 188 5.95 -19.48 -17.35
N ILE A 189 6.46 -20.09 -18.42
CA ILE A 189 5.82 -20.04 -19.73
C ILE A 189 5.26 -21.43 -20.02
N ILE A 190 3.94 -21.54 -20.21
CA ILE A 190 3.29 -22.76 -20.70
C ILE A 190 2.50 -22.38 -21.95
N GLY A 191 2.86 -22.98 -23.09
CA GLY A 191 2.28 -22.61 -24.37
C GLY A 191 2.58 -21.15 -24.73
N ASP A 192 1.54 -20.38 -25.02
CA ASP A 192 1.60 -18.95 -25.34
C ASP A 192 1.32 -18.05 -24.13
N THR A 193 1.27 -18.60 -22.91
CA THR A 193 0.91 -17.87 -21.70
C THR A 193 2.05 -17.88 -20.69
N ARG A 194 2.40 -16.68 -20.22
CA ARG A 194 3.29 -16.44 -19.08
C ARG A 194 2.46 -16.34 -17.81
N TYR A 195 2.87 -17.07 -16.80
CA TYR A 195 2.30 -17.07 -15.46
C TYR A 195 3.27 -16.34 -14.54
N SER A 196 2.77 -15.47 -13.67
CA SER A 196 3.55 -14.91 -12.55
C SER A 196 2.85 -15.30 -11.25
N LEU A 197 3.46 -16.19 -10.47
CA LEU A 197 2.90 -16.65 -9.20
C LEU A 197 3.62 -16.01 -8.02
N SER A 198 2.86 -15.53 -7.05
CA SER A 198 3.38 -15.05 -5.75
C SER A 198 2.67 -15.79 -4.60
N LYS A 199 2.87 -15.37 -3.35
CA LYS A 199 2.10 -15.89 -2.20
C LYS A 199 0.65 -15.41 -2.15
N THR A 200 0.29 -14.37 -2.88
CA THR A 200 -1.02 -13.71 -2.75
C THR A 200 -1.85 -13.73 -4.04
N PHE A 201 -1.20 -13.90 -5.19
CA PHE A 201 -1.87 -13.85 -6.49
C PHE A 201 -1.25 -14.78 -7.52
N VAL A 202 -2.05 -15.05 -8.56
CA VAL A 202 -1.58 -15.56 -9.85
C VAL A 202 -1.88 -14.52 -10.91
N GLU A 203 -0.87 -14.17 -11.70
CA GLU A 203 -1.00 -13.33 -12.88
C GLU A 203 -0.84 -14.17 -14.14
N PHE A 204 -1.70 -13.91 -15.11
CA PHE A 204 -1.73 -14.56 -16.41
C PHE A 204 -1.49 -13.50 -17.47
N ASN A 205 -0.51 -13.74 -18.34
CA ASN A 205 -0.12 -12.81 -19.38
C ASN A 205 0.11 -13.59 -20.68
N LYS A 206 -0.73 -13.38 -21.69
CA LYS A 206 -0.53 -14.03 -22.99
C LYS A 206 0.67 -13.37 -23.67
N LEU A 207 1.67 -14.15 -24.09
CA LEU A 207 2.97 -13.64 -24.55
C LEU A 207 2.87 -12.62 -25.69
N ASP A 208 1.80 -12.69 -26.49
CA ASP A 208 1.52 -11.80 -27.62
C ASP A 208 0.33 -10.84 -27.39
N SER A 209 -0.15 -10.70 -26.14
CA SER A 209 -1.18 -9.73 -25.78
C SER A 209 -0.72 -8.81 -24.65
N TYR A 210 -1.26 -7.60 -24.60
CA TYR A 210 -1.12 -6.71 -23.45
C TYR A 210 -2.18 -6.99 -22.37
N ASP A 211 -2.91 -8.10 -22.50
CA ASP A 211 -3.99 -8.47 -21.60
C ASP A 211 -3.39 -9.24 -20.42
N VAL A 212 -3.25 -8.52 -19.30
CA VAL A 212 -2.69 -9.04 -18.05
C VAL A 212 -3.83 -9.20 -17.07
N GLN A 213 -4.14 -10.45 -16.69
CA GLN A 213 -5.12 -10.75 -15.67
C GLN A 213 -4.41 -11.16 -14.38
N LYS A 214 -4.48 -10.30 -13.36
CA LYS A 214 -4.00 -10.60 -12.01
C LYS A 214 -5.18 -11.00 -11.14
N VAL A 215 -5.13 -12.21 -10.58
CA VAL A 215 -6.20 -12.78 -9.75
C VAL A 215 -5.62 -13.12 -8.38
N MET A 216 -6.19 -12.54 -7.32
CA MET A 216 -5.79 -12.88 -5.95
C MET A 216 -6.26 -14.30 -5.63
N TYR A 217 -5.51 -15.03 -4.81
CA TYR A 217 -5.94 -16.37 -4.39
C TYR A 217 -7.32 -16.36 -3.70
N LYS A 218 -7.62 -15.28 -2.96
CA LYS A 218 -8.95 -15.06 -2.35
C LYS A 218 -10.10 -15.00 -3.36
N ASP A 219 -9.81 -14.71 -4.62
CA ASP A 219 -10.82 -14.55 -5.67
C ASP A 219 -10.97 -15.80 -6.56
N LEU A 220 -10.02 -16.74 -6.50
CA LEU A 220 -10.15 -18.01 -7.23
C LEU A 220 -11.41 -18.75 -6.82
N LEU A 221 -12.17 -19.26 -7.78
CA LEU A 221 -13.38 -20.04 -7.49
C LEU A 221 -13.02 -21.44 -6.99
N SER A 222 -12.02 -22.10 -7.60
CA SER A 222 -11.52 -23.40 -7.14
C SER A 222 -10.10 -23.70 -7.62
N VAL A 223 -9.43 -24.62 -6.92
CA VAL A 223 -8.18 -25.25 -7.37
C VAL A 223 -8.34 -26.77 -7.26
N THR A 224 -8.11 -27.49 -8.35
CA THR A 224 -8.31 -28.95 -8.45
C THR A 224 -7.12 -29.64 -9.10
N TYR A 225 -6.91 -30.91 -8.78
CA TYR A 225 -6.00 -31.75 -9.55
C TYR A 225 -6.65 -32.14 -10.88
N VAL A 226 -5.94 -31.91 -11.98
CA VAL A 226 -6.24 -32.54 -13.27
C VAL A 226 -5.65 -33.96 -13.28
N ASP A 227 -4.42 -34.10 -12.78
CA ASP A 227 -3.73 -35.34 -12.51
C ASP A 227 -2.59 -35.12 -11.49
N GLN A 228 -1.75 -36.13 -11.24
CA GLN A 228 -0.65 -36.08 -10.27
C GLN A 228 0.36 -34.95 -10.49
N LYS A 229 0.44 -34.38 -11.68
CA LYS A 229 1.41 -33.34 -12.06
C LYS A 229 0.74 -32.05 -12.53
N ARG A 230 -0.58 -31.96 -12.54
CA ARG A 230 -1.28 -30.80 -13.09
C ARG A 230 -2.38 -30.30 -12.16
N LEU A 231 -2.36 -29.00 -11.89
CA LEU A 231 -3.38 -28.29 -11.12
C LEU A 231 -4.19 -27.40 -12.06
N SER A 232 -5.51 -27.38 -11.90
CA SER A 232 -6.42 -26.46 -12.57
C SER A 232 -6.90 -25.39 -11.59
N PHE A 233 -6.84 -24.13 -12.01
CA PHE A 233 -7.32 -22.97 -11.29
C PHE A 233 -8.54 -22.42 -12.02
N THR A 234 -9.66 -22.28 -11.32
CA THR A 234 -10.86 -21.65 -11.87
C THR A 234 -10.90 -20.19 -11.43
N LEU A 235 -10.90 -19.29 -12.40
CA LEU A 235 -10.85 -17.84 -12.20
C LEU A 235 -12.26 -17.27 -11.94
N PRO A 236 -12.40 -16.03 -11.42
CA PRO A 236 -13.69 -15.35 -11.29
C PRO A 236 -14.51 -15.26 -12.58
N SER A 237 -13.84 -15.24 -13.73
CA SER A 237 -14.47 -15.24 -15.06
C SER A 237 -15.08 -16.61 -15.44
N ASN A 238 -14.91 -17.64 -14.61
CA ASN A 238 -15.12 -19.07 -14.91
C ASN A 238 -14.12 -19.69 -15.90
N ASP A 239 -13.12 -18.95 -16.35
CA ASP A 239 -12.04 -19.54 -17.13
C ASP A 239 -11.20 -20.48 -16.27
N THR A 240 -10.68 -21.54 -16.89
CA THR A 240 -9.78 -22.49 -16.21
C THR A 240 -8.39 -22.39 -16.77
N VAL A 241 -7.42 -22.35 -15.87
CA VAL A 241 -5.99 -22.37 -16.20
C VAL A 241 -5.36 -23.63 -15.64
N THR A 242 -4.52 -24.31 -16.42
CA THR A 242 -3.80 -25.51 -15.96
C THR A 242 -2.31 -25.24 -15.81
N LEU A 243 -1.76 -25.59 -14.65
CA LEU A 243 -0.34 -25.51 -14.31
C LEU A 243 0.25 -26.91 -14.23
N ASP A 244 1.35 -27.16 -14.94
CA ASP A 244 2.17 -28.37 -14.74
C ASP A 244 3.16 -28.15 -13.59
N THR A 245 2.91 -28.81 -12.46
CA THR A 245 3.70 -28.72 -11.24
C THR A 245 5.12 -29.27 -11.41
N SER A 246 5.37 -30.13 -12.40
CA SER A 246 6.71 -30.67 -12.66
C SER A 246 7.68 -29.61 -13.21
N MET A 247 7.15 -28.52 -13.75
CA MET A 247 7.92 -27.39 -14.27
C MET A 247 8.17 -26.32 -13.20
N VAL A 248 7.70 -26.52 -11.98
CA VAL A 248 7.77 -25.56 -10.88
C VAL A 248 8.85 -25.99 -9.88
N LYS A 249 9.67 -25.02 -9.42
CA LYS A 249 10.67 -25.28 -8.38
C LYS A 249 10.00 -25.74 -7.08
N LYS A 250 10.61 -26.71 -6.39
CA LYS A 250 10.08 -27.30 -5.14
C LYS A 250 9.68 -26.27 -4.07
N GLU A 251 10.48 -25.22 -3.90
CA GLU A 251 10.24 -24.15 -2.93
C GLU A 251 8.90 -23.42 -3.18
N VAL A 252 8.51 -23.28 -4.45
CA VAL A 252 7.30 -22.59 -4.89
C VAL A 252 6.08 -23.52 -4.85
N LEU A 253 6.29 -24.82 -5.07
CA LEU A 253 5.22 -25.81 -4.98
C LEU A 253 4.55 -25.81 -3.60
N LYS A 254 5.32 -25.61 -2.53
CA LYS A 254 4.78 -25.52 -1.17
C LYS A 254 3.75 -24.39 -1.04
N ASP A 255 4.05 -23.21 -1.60
CA ASP A 255 3.15 -22.06 -1.56
C ASP A 255 1.89 -22.31 -2.40
N ILE A 256 2.04 -22.94 -3.58
CA ILE A 256 0.91 -23.31 -4.45
C ILE A 256 -0.01 -24.33 -3.75
N TYR A 257 0.55 -25.34 -3.09
CA TYR A 257 -0.22 -26.33 -2.35
C TYR A 257 -0.93 -25.71 -1.13
N MET A 258 -0.28 -24.77 -0.44
CA MET A 258 -0.91 -24.00 0.64
C MET A 258 -2.11 -23.18 0.12
N CYS A 259 -1.96 -22.52 -1.02
CA CYS A 259 -3.05 -21.76 -1.63
C CYS A 259 -4.21 -22.68 -2.04
N MET A 260 -3.91 -23.82 -2.66
CA MET A 260 -4.90 -24.84 -2.99
C MET A 260 -5.67 -25.29 -1.74
N TYR A 261 -4.98 -25.54 -0.63
CA TYR A 261 -5.61 -25.90 0.63
C TYR A 261 -6.56 -24.81 1.15
N LEU A 262 -6.12 -23.54 1.16
CA LEU A 262 -6.95 -22.43 1.64
C LEU A 262 -8.22 -22.26 0.79
N VAL A 263 -8.10 -22.32 -0.54
CA VAL A 263 -9.23 -22.22 -1.46
C VAL A 263 -10.20 -23.40 -1.27
N ARG A 264 -9.68 -24.63 -1.16
CA ARG A 264 -10.50 -25.84 -0.95
C ARG A 264 -11.21 -25.84 0.40
N LYS A 265 -10.50 -25.45 1.47
CA LYS A 265 -11.05 -25.32 2.82
C LYS A 265 -12.21 -24.31 2.85
N ARG A 266 -12.04 -23.15 2.20
CA ARG A 266 -13.10 -22.14 2.07
C ARG A 266 -14.33 -22.71 1.35
N ASN A 267 -14.11 -23.57 0.36
CA ASN A 267 -15.18 -24.22 -0.39
C ASN A 267 -15.76 -25.47 0.31
N GLY A 268 -15.42 -25.72 1.58
CA GLY A 268 -15.95 -26.84 2.36
C GLY A 268 -15.39 -28.22 1.97
N ILE A 269 -14.29 -28.26 1.22
CA ILE A 269 -13.60 -29.51 0.84
C ILE A 269 -12.62 -29.84 1.97
N ASN A 270 -12.97 -30.81 2.81
CA ASN A 270 -12.10 -31.33 3.86
C ASN A 270 -11.22 -32.46 3.30
N GLU A 271 -10.00 -32.14 2.88
CA GLU A 271 -8.97 -33.13 2.58
C GLU A 271 -7.81 -32.99 3.59
N GLU A 272 -7.33 -34.11 4.11
CA GLU A 272 -6.18 -34.15 5.02
C GLU A 272 -4.90 -33.81 4.27
N LEU A 273 -4.22 -32.73 4.67
CA LEU A 273 -2.92 -32.29 4.13
C LEU A 273 -1.80 -33.35 4.26
N GLN A 274 -1.99 -34.35 5.13
CA GLN A 274 -0.90 -35.14 5.71
C GLN A 274 -0.31 -36.19 4.77
N SER A 275 -1.00 -36.60 3.70
CA SER A 275 -0.48 -37.62 2.77
C SER A 275 0.13 -37.03 1.49
N GLU A 276 -0.32 -35.85 1.05
CA GLU A 276 0.10 -35.24 -0.22
C GLU A 276 1.33 -34.34 -0.09
N ILE A 277 1.58 -33.83 1.10
CA ILE A 277 2.78 -33.08 1.43
C ILE A 277 3.76 -34.03 2.12
N GLN A 278 4.45 -34.90 1.36
CA GLN A 278 5.69 -35.53 1.85
C GLN A 278 6.78 -34.45 1.94
N LEU A 279 6.69 -33.58 2.95
CA LEU A 279 7.73 -32.61 3.34
C LEU A 279 8.78 -33.24 4.27
N GLU A 280 8.72 -34.54 4.56
CA GLU A 280 9.61 -35.15 5.56
C GLU A 280 11.09 -35.30 5.16
N ASN A 281 11.55 -34.80 4.00
CA ASN A 281 12.98 -34.80 3.64
C ASN A 281 13.45 -33.61 2.77
N CYS A 282 12.91 -32.39 2.95
CA CYS A 282 13.41 -31.19 2.26
C CYS A 282 13.56 -30.01 3.21
#